data_AF-A0AAU9XVQ5-F1
#
_entry.id   AF-A0AAU9XVQ5-F1
#
_cell.length_a   1.000
_cell.length_b   1.000
_cell.length_c   1.000
_cell.angle_alpha   90.00
_cell.angle_beta   90.00
_cell.angle_gamma   90.00
#
_symmetry.space_group_name_H-M   'P 1'
#
loop_
_entity.id
_entity.type
_entity.pdbx_description
1 polymer ?
#
loop_
_entity_poly.entity_id
_entity_poly.type
_entity_poly.pdbx_seq_one_letter_code
_entity_poly.pdbx_strand_id
1 'polypeptide(L)'
;MIGRGYRLPFAQYPSQCFLKNDRSALQHPEFVAEAITKLLNNGCIVEHVVPPFCMNPLTVAEGKKLRLLIDLRRVNSCLALAMDIFNLCLVNSIILEAQWIPRSLNERADFLSRFVDKDDWSVNPSVFRVIDAKWGPHTIDRFASHYNAQVPRFNSKFSSPGCSGVDALA
;
A
#
# COMPACT_ATOMS: atom_id res chain seq x y z
N MET A 1 16.99 1.24 -10.41
CA MET A 1 15.80 0.37 -10.54
C MET A 1 15.60 -0.34 -9.20
N ILE A 2 14.39 -0.38 -8.63
CA ILE A 2 14.15 -0.98 -7.29
C ILE A 2 14.43 -2.49 -7.37
N GLY A 3 15.42 -2.99 -6.61
CA GLY A 3 15.80 -4.41 -6.61
C GLY A 3 14.94 -5.29 -5.68
N ARG A 4 14.29 -4.69 -4.67
CA ARG A 4 13.33 -5.33 -3.75
C ARG A 4 12.26 -4.32 -3.36
N GLY A 5 10.99 -4.69 -3.48
CA GLY A 5 9.85 -3.84 -3.09
C GLY A 5 8.79 -3.70 -4.18
N TYR A 6 7.68 -3.02 -3.85
CA TYR A 6 6.60 -2.74 -4.80
C TYR A 6 6.99 -1.59 -5.72
N ARG A 7 6.83 -1.79 -7.04
CA ARG A 7 7.01 -0.74 -8.04
C ARG A 7 5.65 -0.13 -8.34
N LEU A 8 5.56 1.20 -8.21
CA LEU A 8 4.36 1.93 -8.60
C LEU A 8 4.04 1.67 -10.09
N PRO A 9 2.80 1.25 -10.41
CA PRO A 9 2.40 0.92 -11.77
C PRO A 9 2.09 2.21 -12.54
N PHE A 10 3.10 2.82 -13.12
CA PHE A 10 2.94 3.98 -13.99
C PHE A 10 2.42 3.54 -15.37
N ALA A 11 1.29 4.08 -15.82
CA ALA A 11 0.84 3.98 -17.22
C ALA A 11 1.77 4.78 -18.14
N GLN A 12 2.26 5.90 -17.62
CA GLN A 12 3.25 6.77 -18.23
C GLN A 12 4.15 7.33 -17.11
N TYR A 13 5.43 7.55 -17.38
CA TYR A 13 6.27 8.27 -16.42
C TYR A 13 5.89 9.76 -16.37
N PRO A 14 5.78 10.36 -15.17
CA PRO A 14 5.51 11.78 -15.06
C PRO A 14 6.60 12.58 -15.79
N SER A 15 6.22 13.69 -16.41
CA SER A 15 7.19 14.64 -16.97
C SER A 15 7.97 15.34 -15.86
N GLN A 16 9.18 15.81 -16.19
CA GLN A 16 10.02 16.56 -15.25
C GLN A 16 9.23 17.74 -14.67
N CYS A 17 9.28 17.92 -13.35
CA CYS A 17 8.58 19.02 -12.70
C CYS A 17 9.36 19.60 -11.53
N PHE A 18 9.24 20.92 -11.37
CA PHE A 18 9.86 21.66 -10.27
C PHE A 18 8.83 22.60 -9.68
N LEU A 19 8.10 22.09 -8.69
CA LEU A 19 7.00 22.82 -8.07
C LEU A 19 7.45 23.41 -6.74
N LYS A 20 6.87 24.58 -6.41
CA LYS A 20 7.12 25.25 -5.13
C LYS A 20 6.19 24.68 -4.06
N ASN A 21 6.61 24.76 -2.80
CA ASN A 21 5.79 24.38 -1.66
C ASN A 21 4.49 25.19 -1.60
N ASP A 22 3.44 24.53 -1.11
CA ASP A 22 2.14 25.19 -0.92
C ASP A 22 2.21 26.21 0.22
N ARG A 23 1.27 27.16 0.19
CA ARG A 23 1.17 28.24 1.20
C ARG A 23 1.17 27.70 2.63
N SER A 24 0.47 26.59 2.89
CA SER A 24 0.40 26.03 4.26
C SER A 24 1.75 25.53 4.75
N ALA A 25 2.58 24.91 3.89
CA ALA A 25 3.93 24.52 4.30
C ALA A 25 4.82 25.73 4.58
N LEU A 26 4.68 26.81 3.79
CA LEU A 26 5.41 28.06 4.00
C LEU A 26 4.99 28.80 5.28
N GLN A 27 3.76 28.60 5.74
CA GLN A 27 3.24 29.18 6.98
C GLN A 27 3.71 28.45 8.25
N HIS A 28 4.16 27.20 8.12
CA HIS A 28 4.62 26.37 9.24
C HIS A 28 6.08 25.91 9.08
N PRO A 29 7.05 26.84 8.89
CA PRO A 29 8.42 26.49 8.53
C PRO A 29 9.14 25.66 9.60
N GLU A 30 8.95 25.99 10.89
CA GLU A 30 9.52 25.25 12.02
C GLU A 30 9.07 23.78 12.03
N PHE A 31 7.76 23.55 11.91
CA PHE A 31 7.19 22.20 11.87
C PHE A 31 7.70 21.40 10.66
N VAL A 32 7.77 22.04 9.49
CA VAL A 32 8.29 21.38 8.28
C VAL A 32 9.75 20.99 8.46
N ALA A 33 10.59 21.88 9.00
CA ALA A 33 12.01 21.60 9.24
C ALA A 33 12.21 20.45 10.24
N GLU A 34 11.47 20.46 11.35
CA GLU A 34 11.51 19.39 12.35
C GLU A 34 11.07 18.05 11.75
N ALA A 35 9.98 18.04 10.99
CA ALA A 35 9.46 16.84 10.33
C ALA A 35 10.46 16.27 9.32
N ILE A 36 11.09 17.12 8.48
CA ILE A 36 12.14 16.70 7.53
C ILE A 36 13.34 16.12 8.29
N THR A 37 13.80 16.80 9.34
CA THR A 37 14.93 16.33 10.17
C THR A 37 14.63 14.96 10.78
N LYS A 38 13.43 14.77 11.30
CA LYS A 38 12.99 13.48 11.85
C LYS A 38 12.96 12.38 10.77
N LEU A 39 12.51 12.69 9.56
CA LEU A 39 12.49 11.74 8.45
C LEU A 39 13.91 11.36 8.01
N LEU A 40 14.85 12.31 7.98
CA LEU A 40 16.27 12.06 7.71
C LEU A 40 16.89 11.15 8.78
N ASN A 41 16.69 11.47 10.06
CA ASN A 41 17.22 10.69 11.18
C ASN A 41 16.68 9.25 11.21
N ASN A 42 15.44 9.05 10.76
CA ASN A 42 14.82 7.74 10.66
C ASN A 42 15.19 6.98 9.36
N GLY A 43 16.00 7.58 8.47
CA GLY A 43 16.36 6.98 7.18
C GLY A 43 15.18 6.82 6.21
N CYS A 44 14.09 7.57 6.40
CA CYS A 44 12.91 7.52 5.53
C CYS A 44 13.10 8.34 4.24
N ILE A 45 13.97 9.34 4.28
CA ILE A 45 14.34 10.18 3.14
C ILE A 45 15.85 10.37 3.09
N VAL A 46 16.36 10.81 1.95
CA VAL A 46 17.78 11.13 1.75
C VAL A 46 17.91 12.52 1.13
N GLU A 47 18.98 13.21 1.49
CA GLU A 47 19.32 14.49 0.87
C GLU A 47 20.00 14.25 -0.48
N HIS A 48 19.60 15.04 -1.48
CA HIS A 48 20.17 14.99 -2.82
C HIS A 48 20.94 16.28 -3.10
N VAL A 49 22.20 16.13 -3.56
CA VAL A 49 23.08 17.26 -3.92
C VAL A 49 22.61 17.98 -5.19
N VAL A 50 21.93 17.25 -6.08
CA VAL A 50 21.35 17.78 -7.32
C VAL A 50 19.83 17.68 -7.29
N PRO A 51 19.09 18.62 -7.90
CA PRO A 51 17.63 18.53 -7.96
C PRO A 51 17.17 17.22 -8.58
N PRO A 52 16.23 16.49 -7.94
CA PRO A 52 15.69 15.26 -8.50
C PRO A 52 14.82 15.56 -9.73
N PHE A 53 14.52 14.51 -10.51
CA PHE A 53 13.72 14.61 -11.73
C PHE A 53 12.32 15.23 -11.50
N CYS A 54 11.74 15.00 -10.33
CA CYS A 54 10.50 15.66 -9.93
C CYS A 54 10.66 16.23 -8.52
N MET A 55 10.38 17.53 -8.36
CA MET A 55 10.18 18.18 -7.07
C MET A 55 8.69 18.49 -6.90
N ASN A 56 8.05 17.74 -6.02
CA ASN A 56 6.65 17.92 -5.67
C ASN A 56 6.51 18.86 -4.46
N PRO A 57 5.43 19.65 -4.36
CA PRO A 57 5.20 20.53 -3.23
C PRO A 57 5.08 19.76 -1.91
N LEU A 58 5.59 20.36 -0.85
CA LEU A 58 5.16 20.04 0.51
C LEU A 58 3.93 20.85 0.87
N THR A 59 3.03 20.22 1.62
CA THR A 59 1.80 20.81 2.17
C THR A 59 1.72 20.46 3.64
N VAL A 60 1.20 21.36 4.47
CA VAL A 60 0.85 21.06 5.86
C VAL A 60 -0.67 21.03 5.98
N ALA A 61 -1.20 19.93 6.55
CA ALA A 61 -2.60 19.84 6.92
C ALA A 61 -2.80 20.18 8.40
N GLU A 62 -3.77 21.05 8.65
CA GLU A 62 -4.13 21.50 9.98
C GLU A 62 -5.34 20.73 10.51
N GLY A 63 -5.28 20.35 11.77
CA GLY A 63 -6.33 19.62 12.48
C GLY A 63 -5.97 19.58 13.97
N LYS A 64 -6.32 18.50 14.67
CA LYS A 64 -5.87 18.31 16.08
C LYS A 64 -4.34 18.29 16.22
N LYS A 65 -3.63 17.92 15.16
CA LYS A 65 -2.16 17.91 15.05
C LYS A 65 -1.79 18.27 13.62
N LEU A 66 -0.66 18.95 13.44
CA LEU A 66 -0.10 19.22 12.12
C LEU A 66 0.37 17.92 11.47
N ARG A 67 0.22 17.83 10.15
CA ARG A 67 0.72 16.70 9.35
C ARG A 67 1.42 17.23 8.11
N LEU A 68 2.65 16.77 7.90
CA LEU A 68 3.39 17.01 6.67
C LEU A 68 2.86 16.06 5.59
N LEU A 69 2.56 16.62 4.42
CA LEU A 69 2.06 15.92 3.24
C LEU A 69 2.95 16.27 2.05
N ILE A 70 3.08 15.33 1.12
CA ILE A 70 3.68 15.56 -0.20
C ILE A 70 2.53 15.58 -1.20
N ASP A 71 2.41 16.65 -1.97
CA ASP A 71 1.39 16.75 -3.01
C ASP A 71 1.78 15.90 -4.23
N LEU A 72 1.11 14.76 -4.39
CA LEU A 72 1.32 13.82 -5.48
C LEU A 72 0.21 13.86 -6.54
N ARG A 73 -0.60 14.92 -6.61
CA ARG A 73 -1.73 15.01 -7.55
C ARG A 73 -1.31 14.73 -9.01
N ARG A 74 -0.19 15.30 -9.46
CA ARG A 74 0.36 15.07 -10.81
C ARG A 74 0.93 13.68 -11.02
N VAL A 75 1.46 13.06 -9.96
CA VAL A 75 1.99 11.70 -10.04
C VAL A 75 0.82 10.71 -10.15
N ASN A 76 -0.29 10.97 -9.45
CA ASN A 76 -1.47 10.12 -9.48
C ASN A 76 -2.10 10.02 -10.87
N SER A 77 -2.09 11.09 -11.69
CA SER A 77 -2.58 11.02 -13.08
C SER A 77 -1.72 10.16 -14.00
N CYS A 78 -0.56 9.71 -13.52
CA CYS A 78 0.35 8.85 -14.25
C CYS A 78 0.26 7.38 -13.81
N LEU A 79 -0.46 7.08 -12.71
CA LEU A 79 -0.60 5.73 -12.16
C LEU A 79 -1.73 4.98 -12.87
N ALA A 80 -1.42 3.83 -13.47
CA ALA A 80 -2.37 2.98 -14.19
C ALA A 80 -3.58 2.63 -13.30
N LEU A 81 -3.34 2.14 -12.09
CA LEU A 81 -4.41 1.79 -11.15
C LEU A 81 -5.32 2.98 -10.80
N ALA A 82 -4.77 4.17 -10.62
CA ALA A 82 -5.57 5.36 -10.31
C ALA A 82 -6.45 5.75 -11.51
N MET A 83 -5.91 5.65 -12.72
CA MET A 83 -6.66 5.88 -13.96
C MET A 83 -7.72 4.81 -14.19
N ASP A 84 -7.42 3.55 -13.92
CA ASP A 84 -8.37 2.44 -14.06
C ASP A 84 -9.56 2.58 -13.10
N ILE A 85 -9.29 2.92 -11.82
CA ILE A 85 -10.33 3.19 -10.83
C ILE A 85 -11.16 4.40 -11.27
N PHE A 86 -10.51 5.50 -11.69
CA PHE A 86 -11.20 6.70 -12.15
C PHE A 86 -12.10 6.41 -13.36
N ASN A 87 -11.59 5.66 -14.35
CA ASN A 87 -12.34 5.27 -15.54
C ASN A 87 -13.50 4.35 -15.19
N LEU A 88 -13.31 3.39 -14.28
CA LEU A 88 -14.38 2.52 -13.78
C LEU A 88 -15.49 3.36 -13.15
N CYS A 89 -15.13 4.32 -12.30
CA CYS A 89 -16.10 5.21 -11.69
C CYS A 89 -16.84 6.06 -12.73
N LEU A 90 -16.11 6.61 -13.71
CA LEU A 90 -16.68 7.44 -14.77
C LEU A 90 -17.67 6.65 -15.64
N VAL A 91 -17.30 5.46 -16.11
CA VAL A 91 -18.14 4.61 -16.98
C VAL A 91 -19.39 4.14 -16.26
N ASN A 92 -19.30 3.87 -14.96
CA ASN A 92 -20.42 3.36 -14.16
C ASN A 92 -21.18 4.47 -13.40
N SER A 93 -20.88 5.74 -13.64
CA SER A 93 -21.46 6.88 -12.91
C SER A 93 -21.35 6.75 -11.38
N ILE A 94 -20.26 6.17 -10.88
CA ILE A 94 -19.99 6.01 -9.45
C ILE A 94 -19.37 7.30 -8.94
N ILE A 95 -20.02 7.92 -7.96
CA ILE A 95 -19.51 9.09 -7.25
C ILE A 95 -18.76 8.60 -6.01
N LEU A 96 -17.49 8.96 -5.88
CA LEU A 96 -16.68 8.67 -4.70
C LEU A 96 -16.80 9.83 -3.71
N GLU A 97 -17.50 9.60 -2.60
CA GLU A 97 -17.56 10.54 -1.49
C GLU A 97 -16.67 10.07 -0.33
N ALA A 98 -15.63 10.84 -0.03
CA ALA A 98 -14.81 10.60 1.15
C ALA A 98 -15.54 11.15 2.38
N GLN A 99 -16.09 10.26 3.20
CA GLN A 99 -16.69 10.62 4.48
C GLN A 99 -15.71 10.39 5.64
N TRP A 100 -15.52 11.42 6.46
CA TRP A 100 -14.74 11.27 7.68
C TRP A 100 -15.59 10.59 8.76
N ILE A 101 -15.07 9.50 9.33
CA ILE A 101 -15.69 8.79 10.45
C ILE A 101 -14.86 9.07 11.71
N PRO A 102 -15.48 9.48 12.84
CA PRO A 102 -14.79 9.60 14.13
C PRO A 102 -14.04 8.33 14.52
N ARG A 103 -12.85 8.49 15.09
CA ARG A 103 -12.02 7.33 15.49
C ARG A 103 -12.73 6.39 16.47
N SER A 104 -13.57 6.91 17.37
CA SER A 104 -14.38 6.11 18.29
C SER A 104 -15.37 5.19 17.58
N LEU A 105 -15.79 5.52 16.35
CA LEU A 105 -16.66 4.69 15.53
C LEU A 105 -15.87 3.77 14.59
N ASN A 106 -14.57 3.99 14.42
CA ASN A 106 -13.71 3.22 13.53
C ASN A 106 -12.85 2.18 14.26
N GLU A 107 -13.03 1.98 15.58
CA GLU A 107 -12.18 1.12 16.41
C GLU A 107 -12.09 -0.32 15.89
N ARG A 108 -13.22 -0.89 15.48
CA ARG A 108 -13.28 -2.27 14.94
C ARG A 108 -12.48 -2.41 13.65
N ALA A 109 -12.60 -1.45 12.73
CA ALA A 109 -11.85 -1.48 11.47
C ALA A 109 -10.35 -1.24 11.70
N ASP A 110 -10.00 -0.32 12.59
CA ASP A 110 -8.60 -0.05 12.98
C ASP A 110 -7.97 -1.31 13.59
N PHE A 111 -8.68 -2.00 14.49
CA PHE A 111 -8.24 -3.27 15.09
C PHE A 111 -8.02 -4.36 14.03
N LEU A 112 -9.01 -4.59 13.15
CA LEU A 112 -8.92 -5.61 12.10
C LEU A 112 -7.84 -5.31 11.07
N SER A 113 -7.62 -4.04 10.71
CA SER A 113 -6.57 -3.65 9.75
C SER A 113 -5.15 -3.88 10.26
N ARG A 114 -5.00 -3.98 11.59
CA ARG A 114 -3.73 -4.24 12.28
C ARG A 114 -3.58 -5.69 12.71
N PHE A 115 -4.60 -6.52 12.45
CA PHE A 115 -4.55 -7.93 12.75
C PHE A 115 -3.58 -8.62 11.80
N VAL A 116 -2.53 -9.20 12.37
CA VAL A 116 -1.56 -10.03 11.65
C VAL A 116 -1.67 -11.43 12.23
N ASP A 117 -2.03 -12.40 11.40
CA ASP A 117 -2.03 -13.81 11.81
C ASP A 117 -0.57 -14.30 11.87
N LYS A 118 -0.04 -14.45 13.08
CA LYS A 118 1.35 -14.87 13.30
C LYS A 118 1.60 -16.33 12.91
N ASP A 119 0.53 -17.11 12.82
CA ASP A 119 0.59 -18.53 12.50
C ASP A 119 0.40 -18.78 10.99
N ASP A 120 0.32 -17.73 10.16
CA ASP A 120 0.17 -17.83 8.70
C ASP A 120 1.52 -18.09 7.99
N TRP A 121 2.20 -19.14 8.42
CA TRP A 121 3.46 -19.62 7.85
C TRP A 121 3.20 -20.65 6.75
N SER A 122 4.14 -20.75 5.80
CA SER A 122 4.15 -21.82 4.80
C SER A 122 5.50 -22.53 4.77
N VAL A 123 5.50 -23.78 4.31
CA VAL A 123 6.75 -24.50 4.04
C VAL A 123 7.50 -23.78 2.92
N ASN A 124 8.85 -23.81 2.95
CA ASN A 124 9.64 -23.27 1.86
C ASN A 124 9.24 -23.95 0.53
N PRO A 125 8.97 -23.21 -0.57
CA PRO A 125 8.50 -23.81 -1.82
C PRO A 125 9.41 -24.91 -2.38
N SER A 126 10.73 -24.84 -2.13
CA SER A 126 11.67 -25.88 -2.55
C SER A 126 11.50 -27.17 -1.77
N VAL A 127 11.22 -27.07 -0.46
CA VAL A 127 10.94 -28.22 0.40
C VAL A 127 9.57 -28.81 0.06
N PHE A 128 8.56 -27.96 -0.18
CA PHE A 128 7.25 -28.43 -0.61
C PHE A 128 7.29 -29.20 -1.92
N ARG A 129 8.07 -28.75 -2.93
CA ARG A 129 8.25 -29.52 -4.17
C ARG A 129 8.82 -30.93 -3.92
N VAL A 130 9.70 -31.11 -2.94
CA VAL A 130 10.22 -32.44 -2.58
C VAL A 130 9.13 -33.30 -1.93
N ILE A 131 8.31 -32.71 -1.06
CA ILE A 131 7.16 -33.37 -0.43
C ILE A 131 6.15 -33.79 -1.50
N ASP A 132 5.81 -32.88 -2.42
CA ASP A 132 4.86 -33.10 -3.49
C ASP A 132 5.35 -34.16 -4.50
N ALA A 133 6.64 -34.18 -4.82
CA ALA A 133 7.20 -35.23 -5.66
C ALA A 133 7.14 -36.63 -5.02
N LYS A 134 7.16 -36.71 -3.68
CA LYS A 134 7.18 -37.98 -2.95
C LYS A 134 5.78 -38.50 -2.59
N TRP A 135 4.84 -37.59 -2.30
CA TRP A 135 3.50 -37.94 -1.78
C TRP A 135 2.35 -37.26 -2.52
N GLY A 136 2.64 -36.48 -3.57
CA GLY A 136 1.66 -35.77 -4.38
C GLY A 136 1.19 -36.54 -5.62
N PRO A 137 0.53 -35.85 -6.56
CA PRO A 137 0.31 -34.39 -6.57
C PRO A 137 -0.74 -33.97 -5.54
N HIS A 138 -0.41 -32.98 -4.71
CA HIS A 138 -1.37 -32.36 -3.80
C HIS A 138 -2.30 -31.45 -4.60
N THR A 139 -3.61 -31.71 -4.49
CA THR A 139 -4.62 -30.96 -5.25
C THR A 139 -5.28 -29.86 -4.42
N ILE A 140 -5.03 -29.80 -3.11
CA ILE A 140 -5.59 -28.79 -2.23
C ILE A 140 -4.61 -28.46 -1.09
N ASP A 141 -4.36 -27.17 -0.88
CA ASP A 141 -3.56 -26.67 0.24
C ASP A 141 -4.49 -26.22 1.37
N ARG A 142 -4.43 -26.92 2.50
CA ARG A 142 -5.30 -26.66 3.65
C ARG A 142 -4.57 -25.72 4.60
N PHE A 143 -5.30 -24.78 5.20
CA PHE A 143 -4.74 -23.78 6.13
C PHE A 143 -3.80 -22.76 5.48
N ALA A 144 -3.99 -22.49 4.19
CA ALA A 144 -3.24 -21.48 3.45
C ALA A 144 -4.06 -20.20 3.26
N SER A 145 -3.43 -19.18 2.69
CA SER A 145 -4.02 -17.90 2.33
C SER A 145 -3.63 -17.54 0.89
N HIS A 146 -4.28 -16.53 0.33
CA HIS A 146 -4.04 -16.07 -1.05
C HIS A 146 -2.58 -15.71 -1.37
N TYR A 147 -1.73 -15.49 -0.37
CA TYR A 147 -0.32 -15.13 -0.57
C TYR A 147 0.67 -16.25 -0.25
N ASN A 148 0.27 -17.30 0.49
CA ASN A 148 1.18 -18.39 0.86
C ASN A 148 0.76 -19.78 0.34
N ALA A 149 -0.39 -19.86 -0.36
CA ALA A 149 -0.85 -21.09 -0.99
C ALA A 149 0.19 -21.66 -1.95
N GLN A 150 0.47 -22.95 -1.81
CA GLN A 150 1.47 -23.65 -2.60
C GLN A 150 0.87 -24.41 -3.79
N VAL A 151 -0.47 -24.49 -3.85
CA VAL A 151 -1.23 -25.00 -5.00
C VAL A 151 -2.44 -24.09 -5.30
N PRO A 152 -2.99 -24.10 -6.53
CA PRO A 152 -4.05 -23.15 -6.92
C PRO A 152 -5.34 -23.26 -6.12
N ARG A 153 -5.68 -24.46 -5.64
CA ARG A 153 -6.88 -24.72 -4.84
C ARG A 153 -6.49 -24.76 -3.37
N PHE A 154 -7.06 -23.89 -2.55
CA PHE A 154 -6.71 -23.83 -1.13
C PHE A 154 -7.88 -23.43 -0.24
N ASN A 155 -7.77 -23.74 1.06
CA ASN A 155 -8.70 -23.26 2.08
C ASN A 155 -8.02 -22.31 3.05
N SER A 156 -8.71 -21.23 3.37
CA SER A 156 -8.21 -20.19 4.27
C SER A 156 -9.07 -20.04 5.52
N LYS A 157 -8.43 -19.61 6.61
CA LYS A 157 -9.10 -19.36 7.90
C LYS A 157 -10.17 -18.27 7.81
N PHE A 158 -9.89 -17.23 7.02
CA PHE A 158 -10.84 -16.16 6.68
C PHE A 158 -11.03 -16.12 5.17
N SER A 159 -12.12 -15.49 4.69
CA SER A 159 -12.32 -15.26 3.26
C SER A 159 -11.12 -14.52 2.66
N SER A 160 -10.53 -15.07 1.60
CA SER A 160 -9.38 -14.46 0.92
C SER A 160 -9.49 -14.64 -0.60
N PRO A 161 -8.88 -13.74 -1.41
CA PRO A 161 -8.96 -13.84 -2.86
C PRO A 161 -8.53 -15.22 -3.39
N GLY A 162 -9.37 -15.87 -4.19
CA GLY A 162 -9.08 -17.16 -4.79
C GLY A 162 -9.22 -18.38 -3.86
N CYS A 163 -9.62 -18.21 -2.60
CA CYS A 163 -9.84 -19.35 -1.71
C CYS A 163 -11.00 -20.22 -2.20
N SER A 164 -10.85 -21.53 -2.12
CA SER A 164 -11.87 -22.52 -2.51
C SER A 164 -12.85 -22.84 -1.38
N GLY A 165 -12.61 -22.31 -0.19
CA GLY A 165 -13.49 -22.44 0.97
C GLY A 165 -12.86 -21.83 2.20
N VAL A 166 -13.71 -21.34 3.10
CA VAL A 166 -13.31 -20.82 4.41
C VAL A 166 -13.46 -21.94 5.43
N ASP A 167 -12.52 -21.98 6.39
CA ASP A 167 -12.45 -23.01 7.42
C ASP A 167 -12.15 -24.40 6.85
N ALA A 168 -10.89 -24.82 6.94
CA ALA A 168 -10.44 -26.10 6.41
C ALA A 168 -11.01 -27.31 7.19
N LEU A 169 -11.61 -27.09 8.35
CA LEU A 169 -12.16 -28.11 9.24
C LEU A 169 -13.70 -28.11 9.32
N ALA A 170 -14.37 -27.21 8.61
CA ALA A 170 -15.82 -27.13 8.54
C ALA A 170 -16.46 -28.27 7.73
#